data_AF-A0A959FZQ8-F1
#
_entry.id   AF-A0A959FZQ8-F1
#
_cell.length_a   1.000
_cell.length_b   1.000
_cell.length_c   1.000
_cell.angle_alpha   90.00
_cell.angle_beta   90.00
_cell.angle_gamma   90.00
#
_symmetry.space_group_name_H-M   'P 1'
#
loop_
_entity.id
_entity.type
_entity.pdbx_description
1 polymer ?
#
loop_
_entity_poly.entity_id
_entity_poly.type
_entity_poly.pdbx_seq_one_letter_code
_entity_poly.pdbx_strand_id
1 'polypeptide(L)'
;GMLGGFIAWVLFAFFKFLDFQWYQDLLANIYNTRATAVIASASDQVQQLAKTLADETLLGVAFGTGISLTLSWMEERTQPRQLSWGRILLRTFMGLVISLIVFTIGFNLQYVGLLPNVFLSGLVTWLLFGIGIGFVLSFNSSIGFSRALLGGVIASVVGFCIYMLISSISLNFGLAKLISFIVLGGILGAILNTVVSSLEDFELEYISPVEFRGTNRISKWLRAGLEIFIGRQPGSTVYVKWEDEHVAPQHAKLSYVSGVVYIEALEETLIHNKMLPIGKKIALRDGDMIQLGRFSNTRMKYVERRKS
;
A
#
# COMPACT_ATOMS: atom_id res chain seq x y z
N GLY A 1 -4.35 -5.70 -4.60
CA GLY A 1 -5.50 -5.96 -3.70
C GLY A 1 -5.90 -7.42 -3.73
N MET A 2 -6.86 -7.80 -4.58
CA MET A 2 -7.36 -9.19 -4.67
C MET A 2 -6.26 -10.23 -4.89
N LEU A 3 -5.29 -9.95 -5.77
CA LEU A 3 -4.11 -10.80 -5.97
C LEU A 3 -3.32 -11.03 -4.67
N GLY A 4 -3.24 -10.03 -3.80
CA GLY A 4 -2.57 -10.13 -2.51
C GLY A 4 -3.32 -11.05 -1.53
N GLY A 5 -4.65 -10.96 -1.52
CA GLY A 5 -5.51 -11.88 -0.78
C GLY A 5 -5.41 -13.32 -1.28
N PHE A 6 -5.31 -13.51 -2.61
CA PHE A 6 -5.06 -14.82 -3.21
C PHE A 6 -3.68 -15.38 -2.83
N ILE A 7 -2.62 -14.59 -2.95
CA ILE A 7 -1.26 -15.00 -2.54
C ILE A 7 -1.22 -15.34 -1.04
N ALA A 8 -1.88 -14.54 -0.20
CA ALA A 8 -2.01 -14.83 1.22
C ALA A 8 -2.69 -16.19 1.46
N TRP A 9 -3.75 -16.50 0.73
CA TRP A 9 -4.40 -17.81 0.82
C TRP A 9 -3.48 -18.95 0.37
N VAL A 10 -2.77 -18.81 -0.76
CA VAL A 10 -1.82 -19.82 -1.24
C VAL A 10 -0.72 -20.07 -0.20
N LEU A 11 -0.16 -19.00 0.38
CA LEU A 11 0.84 -19.10 1.45
C LEU A 11 0.28 -19.82 2.68
N PHE A 12 -0.94 -19.49 3.11
CA PHE A 12 -1.58 -20.16 4.24
C PHE A 12 -1.86 -21.64 3.96
N ALA A 13 -2.35 -21.98 2.77
CA ALA A 13 -2.57 -23.36 2.34
C ALA A 13 -1.26 -24.16 2.32
N PHE A 14 -0.18 -23.53 1.84
CA PHE A 14 1.16 -24.10 1.88
C PHE A 14 1.66 -24.32 3.31
N PHE A 15 1.42 -23.37 4.23
CA PHE A 15 1.74 -23.55 5.65
C PHE A 15 0.96 -24.71 6.29
N LYS A 16 -0.31 -24.87 5.92
CA LYS A 16 -1.12 -26.01 6.36
C LYS A 16 -0.65 -27.34 5.79
N PHE A 17 -0.21 -27.35 4.54
CA PHE A 17 0.29 -28.56 3.89
C PHE A 17 1.61 -29.05 4.51
N LEU A 18 2.51 -28.13 4.85
CA LEU A 18 3.81 -28.48 5.46
C LEU A 18 3.70 -28.90 6.93
N ASP A 19 2.53 -28.76 7.56
CA ASP A 19 2.26 -29.03 8.97
C ASP A 19 3.42 -28.60 9.87
N PHE A 20 3.55 -27.28 10.10
CA PHE A 20 4.63 -26.64 10.88
C PHE A 20 4.62 -27.07 12.36
N GLN A 21 4.82 -28.36 12.64
CA GLN A 21 4.81 -28.97 13.97
C GLN A 21 5.87 -28.34 14.86
N TRP A 22 7.08 -28.10 14.34
CA TRP A 22 8.14 -27.41 15.07
C TRP A 22 7.71 -26.04 15.61
N TYR A 23 6.84 -25.31 14.89
CA TYR A 23 6.34 -24.00 15.30
C TYR A 23 5.24 -24.14 16.36
N GLN A 24 4.37 -25.13 16.21
CA GLN A 24 3.38 -25.49 17.23
C GLN A 24 4.06 -25.91 18.54
N ASP A 25 5.09 -26.75 18.46
CA ASP A 25 5.89 -27.22 19.60
C ASP A 25 6.64 -26.08 20.28
N LEU A 26 7.23 -25.16 19.49
CA LEU A 26 7.88 -23.97 20.01
C LEU A 26 6.90 -23.10 20.81
N LEU A 27 5.70 -22.85 20.27
CA LEU A 27 4.67 -22.07 20.97
C LEU A 27 4.16 -22.81 22.20
N ALA A 28 3.92 -24.12 22.11
CA ALA A 28 3.53 -24.97 23.23
C ALA A 28 4.56 -24.91 24.36
N ASN A 29 5.85 -24.95 24.03
CA ASN A 29 6.93 -24.83 25.01
C ASN A 29 6.97 -23.46 25.68
N ILE A 30 6.74 -22.37 24.95
CA ILE A 30 6.66 -21.01 25.52
C ILE A 30 5.50 -20.91 26.52
N TYR A 31 4.33 -21.47 26.19
CA TYR A 31 3.17 -21.45 27.09
C TYR A 31 3.31 -22.43 28.26
N ASN A 32 3.85 -23.62 28.04
CA ASN A 32 4.12 -24.61 29.10
C ASN A 32 5.13 -24.08 30.12
N THR A 33 6.18 -23.37 29.67
CA THR A 33 7.18 -22.74 30.56
C THR A 33 6.56 -21.64 31.43
N ARG A 34 5.44 -21.04 31.00
CA ARG A 34 4.65 -20.09 31.80
C ARG A 34 3.56 -20.76 32.63
N ALA A 35 3.11 -21.95 32.25
CA ALA A 35 2.05 -22.71 32.90
C ALA A 35 2.54 -23.63 34.05
N THR A 36 3.85 -23.74 34.28
CA THR A 36 4.44 -24.44 35.44
C THR A 36 4.11 -23.84 36.80
N ALA A 37 3.23 -22.82 36.87
CA ALA A 37 2.66 -22.34 38.12
C ALA A 37 1.26 -22.91 38.46
N VAL A 38 0.49 -23.50 37.53
CA VAL A 38 -0.92 -23.85 37.80
C VAL A 38 -1.43 -25.10 37.03
N ILE A 39 -1.10 -26.31 37.50
CA ILE A 39 -1.87 -27.56 37.30
C ILE A 39 -1.50 -28.44 36.08
N ALA A 40 -1.06 -29.66 36.38
CA ALA A 40 -0.66 -30.76 35.49
C ALA A 40 -1.82 -31.51 34.79
N SER A 41 -3.05 -30.98 34.82
CA SER A 41 -4.23 -31.54 34.13
C SER A 41 -4.64 -30.74 32.88
N ALA A 42 -3.79 -29.80 32.44
CA ALA A 42 -4.06 -28.87 31.34
C ALA A 42 -3.30 -29.20 30.04
N SER A 43 -2.56 -30.31 29.94
CA SER A 43 -1.68 -30.61 28.78
C SER A 43 -2.40 -30.55 27.44
N ASP A 44 -3.59 -31.14 27.36
CA ASP A 44 -4.37 -31.23 26.11
C ASP A 44 -4.98 -29.88 25.73
N GLN A 45 -5.42 -29.10 26.71
CA GLN A 45 -5.92 -27.74 26.49
C GLN A 45 -4.79 -26.79 26.05
N VAL A 46 -3.60 -26.92 26.64
CA VAL A 46 -2.43 -26.12 26.25
C VAL A 46 -1.99 -26.47 24.83
N GLN A 47 -2.00 -27.75 24.44
CA GLN A 47 -1.71 -28.16 23.07
C GLN A 47 -2.75 -27.62 22.07
N GLN A 48 -4.04 -27.65 22.41
CA GLN A 48 -5.08 -27.08 21.55
C GLN A 48 -4.92 -25.57 21.39
N LEU A 49 -4.65 -24.84 22.48
CA LEU A 49 -4.40 -23.39 22.45
C LEU A 49 -3.14 -23.06 21.65
N ALA A 50 -2.05 -23.81 21.81
CA ALA A 50 -0.82 -23.62 21.05
C ALA A 50 -1.04 -23.85 19.55
N LYS A 51 -1.82 -24.86 19.18
CA LYS A 51 -2.21 -25.12 17.79
C LYS A 51 -3.06 -23.99 17.22
N THR A 52 -4.04 -23.50 17.97
CA THR A 52 -4.86 -22.35 17.55
C THR A 52 -4.03 -21.09 17.39
N LEU A 53 -3.11 -20.81 18.32
CA LEU A 53 -2.19 -19.67 18.21
C LEU A 53 -1.27 -19.80 16.99
N ALA A 54 -0.73 -20.99 16.74
CA ALA A 54 0.08 -21.26 15.56
C ALA A 54 -0.71 -20.98 14.28
N ASP A 55 -1.95 -21.45 14.21
CA ASP A 55 -2.83 -21.24 13.07
C ASP A 55 -3.16 -19.77 12.83
N GLU A 56 -3.50 -19.03 13.88
CA GLU A 56 -3.83 -17.60 13.79
C GLU A 56 -2.60 -16.76 13.41
N THR A 57 -1.43 -17.07 13.97
CA THR A 57 -0.19 -16.35 13.64
C THR A 57 0.34 -16.66 12.24
N LEU A 58 0.24 -17.93 11.78
CA LEU A 58 0.57 -18.31 10.40
C LEU A 58 -0.39 -17.67 9.40
N LEU A 59 -1.67 -17.58 9.74
CA LEU A 59 -2.66 -16.84 8.98
C LEU A 59 -2.26 -15.37 8.89
N GLY A 60 -1.96 -14.73 10.03
CA GLY A 60 -1.47 -13.36 10.08
C GLY A 60 -0.23 -13.12 9.21
N VAL A 61 0.78 -13.98 9.30
CA VAL A 61 1.99 -13.93 8.46
C VAL A 61 1.66 -14.01 6.98
N ALA A 62 0.78 -14.93 6.58
CA ALA A 62 0.36 -15.07 5.19
C ALA A 62 -0.36 -13.81 4.68
N PHE A 63 -1.25 -13.21 5.50
CA PHE A 63 -1.94 -11.95 5.20
C PHE A 63 -0.98 -10.78 5.04
N GLY A 64 -0.16 -10.54 6.07
CA GLY A 64 0.80 -9.45 6.10
C GLY A 64 1.73 -9.51 4.91
N THR A 65 2.22 -10.71 4.57
CA THR A 65 3.12 -10.95 3.44
C THR A 65 2.42 -10.72 2.10
N GLY A 66 1.29 -11.41 1.84
CA GLY A 66 0.62 -11.37 0.53
C GLY A 66 0.09 -9.98 0.17
N ILE A 67 -0.53 -9.29 1.13
CA ILE A 67 -1.05 -7.94 0.92
C ILE A 67 0.09 -6.95 0.76
N SER A 68 1.07 -6.94 1.67
CA SER A 68 2.16 -5.96 1.62
C SER A 68 3.04 -6.15 0.39
N LEU A 69 3.29 -7.39 -0.03
CA LEU A 69 4.03 -7.70 -1.26
C LEU A 69 3.33 -7.12 -2.49
N THR A 70 2.06 -7.45 -2.70
CA THR A 70 1.35 -7.03 -3.90
C THR A 70 1.13 -5.53 -3.98
N LEU A 71 0.79 -4.90 -2.85
CA LEU A 71 0.60 -3.44 -2.80
C LEU A 71 1.94 -2.71 -2.97
N SER A 72 3.02 -3.19 -2.34
CA SER A 72 4.35 -2.57 -2.50
C SER A 72 4.90 -2.73 -3.91
N TRP A 73 4.68 -3.90 -4.53
CA TRP A 73 5.06 -4.13 -5.92
C TRP A 73 4.31 -3.21 -6.89
N MET A 74 2.99 -3.06 -6.70
CA MET A 74 2.17 -2.17 -7.52
C MET A 74 2.56 -0.70 -7.35
N GLU A 75 2.76 -0.25 -6.11
CA GLU A 75 3.21 1.11 -5.81
C GLU A 75 4.54 1.42 -6.51
N GLU A 76 5.52 0.51 -6.42
CA GLU A 76 6.83 0.69 -7.01
C GLU A 76 6.78 0.71 -8.55
N ARG A 77 5.92 -0.11 -9.16
CA ARG A 77 5.66 -0.11 -10.62
C ARG A 77 4.98 1.17 -11.11
N THR A 78 4.19 1.81 -10.25
CA THR A 78 3.46 3.04 -10.59
C THR A 78 4.38 4.26 -10.55
N GLN A 79 5.49 4.21 -9.82
CA GLN A 79 6.42 5.32 -9.74
C GLN A 79 7.28 5.47 -11.02
N PRO A 80 7.61 6.71 -11.42
CA PRO A 80 8.50 6.98 -12.56
C PRO A 80 9.96 6.57 -12.27
N ARG A 81 10.29 6.23 -11.01
CA ARG A 81 11.63 5.81 -10.58
C ARG A 81 11.97 4.38 -11.04
N GLN A 82 13.25 4.01 -10.92
CA GLN A 82 13.69 2.63 -11.11
C GLN A 82 13.08 1.72 -10.03
N LEU A 83 12.64 0.53 -10.44
CA LEU A 83 12.07 -0.46 -9.54
C LEU A 83 13.14 -0.94 -8.55
N SER A 84 12.95 -0.64 -7.27
CA SER A 84 13.86 -1.15 -6.24
C SER A 84 13.23 -2.33 -5.49
N TRP A 85 13.81 -3.52 -5.69
CA TRP A 85 13.40 -4.73 -4.97
C TRP A 85 13.62 -4.61 -3.46
N GLY A 86 14.65 -3.87 -3.03
CA GLY A 86 14.93 -3.65 -1.60
C GLY A 86 13.77 -2.98 -0.85
N ARG A 87 13.13 -1.96 -1.44
CA ARG A 87 11.96 -1.30 -0.80
C ARG A 87 10.75 -2.22 -0.74
N ILE A 88 10.52 -3.01 -1.79
CA ILE A 88 9.43 -4.00 -1.83
C ILE A 88 9.64 -5.04 -0.73
N LEU A 89 10.82 -5.67 -0.69
CA LEU A 89 11.16 -6.68 0.30
C LEU A 89 11.10 -6.14 1.74
N LEU A 90 11.60 -4.92 1.98
CA LEU A 90 11.54 -4.29 3.29
C LEU A 90 10.09 -4.10 3.77
N ARG A 91 9.20 -3.58 2.91
CA ARG A 91 7.78 -3.41 3.27
C ARG A 91 7.07 -4.74 3.46
N THR A 92 7.36 -5.74 2.63
CA THR A 92 6.83 -7.10 2.81
C THR A 92 7.28 -7.69 4.15
N PHE A 93 8.54 -7.51 4.51
CA PHE A 93 9.09 -7.96 5.79
C PHE A 93 8.45 -7.24 6.98
N MET A 94 8.30 -5.91 6.91
CA MET A 94 7.58 -5.14 7.93
C MET A 94 6.12 -5.61 8.06
N GLY A 95 5.45 -5.87 6.93
CA GLY A 95 4.09 -6.42 6.89
C GLY A 95 3.98 -7.77 7.59
N LEU A 96 4.96 -8.66 7.37
CA LEU A 96 5.06 -9.95 8.05
C LEU A 96 5.23 -9.80 9.56
N VAL A 97 6.17 -8.96 10.01
CA VAL A 97 6.45 -8.78 11.44
C VAL A 97 5.26 -8.16 12.16
N ILE A 98 4.66 -7.11 11.57
CA ILE A 98 3.51 -6.44 12.17
C ILE A 98 2.31 -7.39 12.24
N SER A 99 2.05 -8.18 11.19
CA SER A 99 0.93 -9.11 11.21
C SER A 99 1.13 -10.24 12.22
N LEU A 100 2.34 -10.77 12.39
CA LEU A 100 2.67 -11.73 13.44
C LEU A 100 2.31 -11.17 14.83
N ILE A 101 2.72 -9.94 15.12
CA ILE A 101 2.45 -9.28 16.41
C ILE A 101 0.94 -9.07 16.59
N VAL A 102 0.25 -8.53 15.59
CA VAL A 102 -1.19 -8.23 15.67
C VAL A 102 -2.02 -9.49 15.90
N PHE A 103 -1.74 -10.58 15.18
CA PHE A 103 -2.49 -11.82 15.35
C PHE A 103 -2.16 -12.53 16.68
N THR A 104 -0.95 -12.35 17.20
CA THR A 104 -0.62 -12.79 18.56
C THR A 104 -1.43 -12.01 19.60
N ILE A 105 -1.55 -10.68 19.44
CA ILE A 105 -2.40 -9.83 20.30
C ILE A 105 -3.86 -10.26 20.17
N GLY A 106 -4.35 -10.48 18.95
CA GLY A 106 -5.72 -10.90 18.68
C GLY A 106 -6.08 -12.22 19.33
N PHE A 107 -5.18 -13.21 19.26
CA PHE A 107 -5.34 -14.47 19.99
C PHE A 107 -5.50 -14.23 21.50
N ASN A 108 -4.64 -13.40 22.09
CA ASN A 108 -4.74 -13.08 23.52
C ASN A 108 -6.05 -12.33 23.85
N LEU A 109 -6.49 -11.41 22.99
CA LEU A 109 -7.75 -10.68 23.18
C LEU A 109 -8.96 -11.63 23.22
N GLN A 110 -8.94 -12.67 22.39
CA GLN A 110 -10.05 -13.60 22.24
C GLN A 110 -10.01 -14.77 23.24
N TYR A 111 -8.85 -15.39 23.44
CA TYR A 111 -8.74 -16.66 24.18
C TYR A 111 -8.23 -16.50 25.63
N VAL A 112 -7.57 -15.39 25.96
CA VAL A 112 -7.14 -15.08 27.35
C VAL A 112 -8.21 -14.25 28.09
N GLY A 113 -9.34 -13.96 27.45
CA GLY A 113 -10.51 -13.37 28.09
C GLY A 113 -10.42 -11.86 28.34
N LEU A 114 -9.51 -11.15 27.68
CA LEU A 114 -9.44 -9.67 27.77
C LEU A 114 -10.71 -8.99 27.25
N LEU A 115 -11.39 -9.61 26.28
CA LEU A 115 -12.69 -9.16 25.79
C LEU A 115 -13.69 -10.33 25.78
N PRO A 116 -14.88 -10.16 26.38
CA PRO A 116 -15.87 -11.24 26.49
C PRO A 116 -16.62 -11.53 25.17
N ASN A 117 -16.48 -10.67 24.16
CA ASN A 117 -17.23 -10.76 22.90
C ASN A 117 -16.30 -11.05 21.72
N VAL A 118 -16.51 -12.20 21.07
CA VAL A 118 -15.77 -12.68 19.88
C VAL A 118 -15.81 -11.67 18.74
N PHE A 119 -16.95 -10.98 18.55
CA PHE A 119 -17.07 -9.94 17.55
C PHE A 119 -16.15 -8.77 17.85
N LEU A 120 -16.09 -8.35 19.12
CA LEU A 120 -15.30 -7.19 19.54
C LEU A 120 -13.80 -7.50 19.51
N SER A 121 -13.39 -8.69 19.96
CA SER A 121 -11.98 -9.13 19.87
C SER A 121 -11.53 -9.26 18.41
N GLY A 122 -12.39 -9.81 17.54
CA GLY A 122 -12.16 -9.88 16.10
C GLY A 122 -12.02 -8.48 15.48
N LEU A 123 -12.97 -7.59 15.73
CA LEU A 123 -12.94 -6.22 15.21
C LEU A 123 -11.68 -5.46 15.61
N VAL A 124 -11.28 -5.53 16.88
CA VAL A 124 -10.06 -4.87 17.39
C VAL A 124 -8.82 -5.44 16.70
N THR A 125 -8.72 -6.76 16.55
CA THR A 125 -7.60 -7.42 15.85
C THR A 125 -7.49 -6.95 14.41
N TRP A 126 -8.61 -6.90 13.69
CA TRP A 126 -8.65 -6.46 12.30
C TRP A 126 -8.33 -4.97 12.17
N LEU A 127 -8.79 -4.13 13.10
CA LEU A 127 -8.43 -2.71 13.13
C LEU A 127 -6.93 -2.50 13.35
N LEU A 128 -6.33 -3.20 14.32
CA LEU A 128 -4.88 -3.17 14.54
C LEU A 128 -4.11 -3.63 13.29
N PHE A 129 -4.62 -4.66 12.59
CA PHE A 129 -4.03 -5.13 11.35
C PHE A 129 -4.10 -4.06 10.25
N GLY A 130 -5.25 -3.41 10.09
CA GLY A 130 -5.43 -2.33 9.11
C GLY A 130 -4.52 -1.14 9.36
N ILE A 131 -4.41 -0.74 10.64
CA ILE A 131 -3.48 0.31 11.09
C ILE A 131 -2.04 -0.08 10.76
N GLY A 132 -1.66 -1.33 11.07
CA GLY A 132 -0.34 -1.88 10.79
C GLY A 132 0.01 -1.88 9.31
N ILE A 133 -0.89 -2.35 8.45
CA ILE A 133 -0.71 -2.32 6.99
C ILE A 133 -0.67 -0.89 6.47
N GLY A 134 -1.51 0.00 6.98
CA GLY A 134 -1.47 1.43 6.67
C GLY A 134 -0.11 2.05 6.98
N PHE A 135 0.46 1.72 8.14
CA PHE A 135 1.82 2.14 8.51
C PHE A 135 2.88 1.64 7.51
N VAL A 136 2.87 0.34 7.17
CA VAL A 136 3.81 -0.26 6.21
C VAL A 136 3.73 0.41 4.84
N LEU A 137 2.52 0.68 4.37
CA LEU A 137 2.30 1.31 3.08
C LEU A 137 2.70 2.79 3.04
N SER A 138 2.77 3.47 4.18
CA SER A 138 3.29 4.84 4.27
C SER A 138 4.82 4.89 4.24
N PHE A 139 5.51 3.81 4.64
CA PHE A 139 6.95 3.83 4.83
C PHE A 139 7.69 3.95 3.49
N ASN A 140 8.50 5.01 3.33
CA ASN A 140 9.24 5.33 2.09
C ASN A 140 8.37 5.31 0.82
N SER A 141 7.08 5.62 0.96
CA SER A 141 6.06 5.55 -0.10
C SER A 141 5.67 6.92 -0.61
N SER A 142 4.98 7.00 -1.75
CA SER A 142 4.30 8.21 -2.21
C SER A 142 3.06 8.51 -1.37
N ILE A 143 2.49 7.51 -0.71
CA ILE A 143 1.30 7.66 0.12
C ILE A 143 1.63 8.45 1.42
N GLY A 144 0.75 9.36 1.84
CA GLY A 144 0.90 10.10 3.10
C GLY A 144 0.47 9.28 4.31
N PHE A 145 1.13 9.48 5.46
CA PHE A 145 0.95 8.69 6.69
C PHE A 145 -0.50 8.61 7.17
N SER A 146 -1.13 9.76 7.43
CA SER A 146 -2.53 9.80 7.91
C SER A 146 -3.52 9.17 6.91
N ARG A 147 -3.17 9.18 5.62
CA ARG A 147 -4.02 8.66 4.53
C ARG A 147 -3.95 7.14 4.46
N ALA A 148 -2.74 6.59 4.55
CA ALA A 148 -2.56 5.14 4.60
C ALA A 148 -3.21 4.55 5.86
N LEU A 149 -3.12 5.25 7.00
CA LEU A 149 -3.77 4.86 8.25
C LEU A 149 -5.31 4.84 8.11
N LEU A 150 -5.91 5.92 7.58
CA LEU A 150 -7.35 6.01 7.39
C LEU A 150 -7.88 4.91 6.44
N GLY A 151 -7.19 4.71 5.31
CA GLY A 151 -7.53 3.65 4.36
C GLY A 151 -7.46 2.25 4.99
N GLY A 152 -6.43 2.00 5.81
CA GLY A 152 -6.30 0.75 6.57
C GLY A 152 -7.44 0.52 7.56
N VAL A 153 -7.82 1.55 8.33
CA VAL A 153 -8.94 1.46 9.29
C VAL A 153 -10.26 1.13 8.60
N ILE A 154 -10.63 1.89 7.56
CA ILE A 154 -11.90 1.69 6.85
C ILE A 154 -11.94 0.30 6.19
N ALA A 155 -10.85 -0.10 5.54
CA ALA A 155 -10.77 -1.41 4.90
C ALA A 155 -10.89 -2.57 5.89
N SER A 156 -10.31 -2.43 7.09
CA SER A 156 -10.44 -3.44 8.14
C SER A 156 -11.86 -3.57 8.69
N VAL A 157 -12.57 -2.46 8.92
CA VAL A 157 -13.97 -2.52 9.37
C VAL A 157 -14.85 -3.20 8.34
N VAL A 158 -14.77 -2.77 7.08
CA VAL A 158 -15.57 -3.34 5.99
C VAL A 158 -15.21 -4.81 5.76
N GLY A 159 -13.91 -5.11 5.74
CA GLY A 159 -13.39 -6.46 5.59
C GLY A 159 -13.86 -7.43 6.67
N PHE A 160 -13.83 -6.99 7.93
CA PHE A 160 -14.31 -7.77 9.06
C PHE A 160 -15.83 -8.03 8.99
N CYS A 161 -16.62 -7.00 8.68
CA CYS A 161 -18.08 -7.17 8.51
C CYS A 161 -18.42 -8.20 7.43
N ILE A 162 -17.70 -8.19 6.29
CA ILE A 162 -17.91 -9.16 5.22
C ILE A 162 -17.45 -10.55 5.64
N TYR A 163 -16.30 -10.66 6.31
CA TYR A 163 -15.83 -11.94 6.87
C TYR A 163 -16.88 -12.57 7.80
N MET A 164 -17.48 -11.78 8.69
CA MET A 164 -18.54 -12.23 9.60
C MET A 164 -19.78 -12.68 8.82
N LEU A 165 -20.21 -11.91 7.81
CA LEU A 165 -21.36 -12.24 6.98
C LEU A 165 -21.14 -13.55 6.20
N ILE A 166 -19.98 -13.72 5.56
CA ILE A 166 -19.63 -14.95 4.83
C ILE A 166 -19.53 -16.15 5.77
N SER A 167 -18.92 -15.97 6.94
CA SER A 167 -18.77 -17.03 7.95
C SER A 167 -20.11 -17.48 8.51
N SER A 168 -21.13 -16.62 8.52
CA SER A 168 -22.49 -16.98 8.95
C SER A 168 -23.28 -17.80 7.93
N ILE A 169 -22.87 -17.79 6.65
CA ILE A 169 -23.61 -18.41 5.54
C ILE A 169 -22.93 -19.68 5.03
N SER A 170 -21.60 -19.79 5.13
CA SER A 170 -20.83 -20.87 4.49
C SER A 170 -20.57 -22.06 5.42
N LEU A 171 -20.93 -23.27 4.94
CA LEU A 171 -20.64 -24.55 5.61
C LEU A 171 -19.20 -25.05 5.37
N ASN A 172 -18.49 -24.50 4.37
CA ASN A 172 -17.11 -24.86 4.07
C ASN A 172 -16.15 -23.76 4.54
N PHE A 173 -15.57 -23.97 5.73
CA PHE A 173 -14.69 -23.03 6.41
C PHE A 173 -13.46 -22.61 5.58
N GLY A 174 -12.93 -23.53 4.75
CA GLY A 174 -11.76 -23.24 3.89
C GLY A 174 -12.09 -22.29 2.74
N LEU A 175 -13.20 -22.53 2.04
CA LEU A 175 -13.68 -21.65 0.97
C LEU A 175 -14.18 -20.31 1.51
N ALA A 176 -14.84 -20.30 2.67
CA ALA A 176 -15.27 -19.09 3.36
C ALA A 176 -14.08 -18.16 3.66
N LYS A 177 -12.98 -18.74 4.18
CA LYS A 177 -11.73 -18.02 4.40
C LYS A 177 -11.14 -17.49 3.10
N LEU A 178 -11.00 -18.32 2.06
CA LEU A 178 -10.49 -17.88 0.73
C LEU A 178 -11.25 -16.67 0.17
N ILE A 179 -12.57 -16.73 0.15
CA ILE A 179 -13.39 -15.66 -0.43
C ILE A 179 -13.25 -14.39 0.42
N SER A 180 -13.32 -14.53 1.76
CA SER A 180 -13.13 -13.41 2.68
C SER A 180 -11.77 -12.73 2.48
N PHE A 181 -10.72 -13.51 2.20
CA PHE A 181 -9.36 -13.02 1.99
C PHE A 181 -9.18 -12.27 0.68
N ILE A 182 -9.75 -12.79 -0.41
CA ILE A 182 -9.75 -12.12 -1.71
C ILE A 182 -10.56 -10.82 -1.63
N VAL A 183 -11.72 -10.85 -0.98
CA VAL A 183 -12.60 -9.68 -0.79
C VAL A 183 -11.91 -8.63 0.09
N LEU A 184 -11.31 -9.02 1.22
CA LEU A 184 -10.51 -8.13 2.07
C LEU A 184 -9.41 -7.44 1.24
N GLY A 185 -8.61 -8.21 0.52
CA GLY A 185 -7.55 -7.66 -0.33
C GLY A 185 -8.09 -6.74 -1.42
N GLY A 186 -9.23 -7.07 -2.03
CA GLY A 186 -9.91 -6.27 -3.03
C GLY A 186 -10.39 -4.93 -2.49
N ILE A 187 -11.10 -4.95 -1.37
CA ILE A 187 -11.65 -3.76 -0.71
C ILE A 187 -10.52 -2.85 -0.22
N LEU A 188 -9.48 -3.42 0.40
CA LEU A 188 -8.30 -2.66 0.80
C LEU A 188 -7.64 -1.99 -0.41
N GLY A 189 -7.48 -2.72 -1.52
CA GLY A 189 -6.93 -2.15 -2.75
C GLY A 189 -7.80 -1.06 -3.36
N ALA A 190 -9.12 -1.25 -3.39
CA ALA A 190 -10.09 -0.29 -3.90
C ALA A 190 -10.12 0.98 -3.05
N ILE A 191 -10.23 0.85 -1.72
CA ILE A 191 -10.21 1.97 -0.78
C ILE A 191 -8.89 2.72 -0.87
N LEU A 192 -7.74 2.04 -0.92
CA LEU A 192 -6.45 2.70 -1.11
C LEU A 192 -6.44 3.51 -2.40
N ASN A 193 -6.91 2.93 -3.52
CA ASN A 193 -6.95 3.67 -4.78
C ASN A 193 -7.91 4.87 -4.70
N THR A 194 -9.13 4.71 -4.17
CA THR A 194 -10.13 5.78 -4.06
C THR A 194 -9.70 6.89 -3.09
N VAL A 195 -9.13 6.53 -1.94
CA VAL A 195 -8.61 7.49 -0.96
C VAL A 195 -7.39 8.21 -1.52
N VAL A 196 -6.48 7.51 -2.20
CA VAL A 196 -5.33 8.15 -2.84
C VAL A 196 -5.79 9.06 -3.99
N SER A 197 -6.67 8.58 -4.88
CA SER A 197 -7.13 9.35 -6.06
C SER A 197 -7.98 10.56 -5.70
N SER A 198 -8.77 10.49 -4.62
CA SER A 198 -9.58 11.63 -4.14
C SER A 198 -8.76 12.72 -3.45
N LEU A 199 -7.44 12.52 -3.30
CA LEU A 199 -6.52 13.40 -2.58
C LEU A 199 -5.29 13.82 -3.42
N GLU A 200 -5.33 13.54 -4.72
CA GLU A 200 -4.42 14.11 -5.72
C GLU A 200 -5.09 15.35 -6.32
N ASP A 201 -4.59 16.52 -5.96
CA ASP A 201 -5.07 17.78 -6.54
C ASP A 201 -4.31 18.11 -7.83
N PHE A 202 -3.10 17.56 -8.01
CA PHE A 202 -2.19 17.90 -9.10
C PHE A 202 -1.60 16.64 -9.75
N GLU A 203 -1.90 16.47 -11.02
CA GLU A 203 -1.44 15.34 -11.84
C GLU A 203 -0.80 15.85 -13.14
N LEU A 204 0.16 15.10 -13.66
CA LEU A 204 0.70 15.25 -15.02
C LEU A 204 0.34 14.01 -15.83
N GLU A 205 -0.51 14.17 -16.83
CA GLU A 205 -0.89 13.08 -17.73
C GLU A 205 0.02 13.08 -18.96
N TYR A 206 0.74 11.98 -19.20
CA TYR A 206 1.53 11.82 -20.42
C TYR A 206 0.59 11.60 -21.60
N ILE A 207 0.64 12.51 -22.57
CA ILE A 207 -0.20 12.47 -23.78
C ILE A 207 0.54 11.82 -24.95
N SER A 208 1.84 12.09 -25.06
CA SER A 208 2.71 11.60 -26.12
C SER A 208 4.12 11.34 -25.56
N PRO A 209 4.80 10.25 -25.97
CA PRO A 209 4.36 9.21 -26.91
C PRO A 209 3.25 8.30 -26.34
N VAL A 210 2.37 7.80 -27.22
CA VAL A 210 1.13 7.08 -26.83
C VAL A 210 1.43 5.79 -26.05
N GLU A 211 2.52 5.13 -26.38
CA GLU A 211 2.99 3.89 -25.74
C GLU A 211 3.29 4.06 -24.25
N PHE A 212 3.57 5.29 -23.82
CA PHE A 212 3.93 5.63 -22.44
C PHE A 212 2.86 6.47 -21.75
N ARG A 213 1.60 6.42 -22.24
CA ARG A 213 0.47 7.07 -21.56
C ARG A 213 0.37 6.59 -20.12
N GLY A 214 0.20 7.54 -19.22
CA GLY A 214 0.09 7.32 -17.79
C GLY A 214 -0.02 8.65 -17.06
N THR A 215 -0.29 8.59 -15.77
CA THR A 215 -0.48 9.79 -14.95
C THR A 215 0.55 9.80 -13.84
N ASN A 216 1.35 10.87 -13.78
CA ASN A 216 2.29 11.11 -12.71
C ASN A 216 1.66 12.03 -11.67
N ARG A 217 1.50 11.50 -10.46
CA ARG A 217 0.85 12.16 -9.33
C ARG A 217 1.86 13.01 -8.58
N ILE A 218 1.80 14.33 -8.74
CA ILE A 218 2.83 15.25 -8.24
C ILE A 218 2.44 15.96 -6.93
N SER A 219 1.19 15.80 -6.47
CA SER A 219 0.65 16.52 -5.31
C SER A 219 1.48 16.34 -4.05
N LYS A 220 1.97 15.13 -3.79
CA LYS A 220 2.73 14.81 -2.55
C LYS A 220 4.01 15.64 -2.45
N TRP A 221 4.77 15.73 -3.55
CA TRP A 221 6.05 16.45 -3.56
C TRP A 221 5.83 17.97 -3.57
N LEU A 222 4.87 18.46 -4.36
CA LEU A 222 4.49 19.87 -4.40
C LEU A 222 4.06 20.39 -3.03
N ARG A 223 3.14 19.69 -2.35
CA ARG A 223 2.65 20.07 -1.01
C ARG A 223 3.72 19.98 0.07
N ALA A 224 4.74 19.13 -0.12
CA ALA A 224 5.89 19.05 0.78
C ALA A 224 6.90 20.20 0.59
N GLY A 225 6.64 21.13 -0.34
CA GLY A 225 7.55 22.22 -0.69
C GLY A 225 8.79 21.76 -1.45
N LEU A 226 8.78 20.53 -1.99
CA LEU A 226 9.88 20.00 -2.77
C LEU A 226 9.79 20.49 -4.20
N GLU A 227 10.96 20.82 -4.76
CA GLU A 227 11.09 21.18 -6.16
C GLU A 227 11.07 19.91 -7.02
N ILE A 228 10.17 19.87 -7.99
CA ILE A 228 9.97 18.70 -8.86
C ILE A 228 10.65 18.96 -10.18
N PHE A 229 11.69 18.20 -10.47
CA PHE A 229 12.38 18.25 -11.75
C PHE A 229 11.75 17.29 -12.75
N ILE A 230 11.58 17.77 -13.99
CA ILE A 230 11.13 17.02 -15.16
C ILE A 230 12.31 16.89 -16.11
N GLY A 231 12.64 15.68 -16.57
CA GLY A 231 13.67 15.48 -17.58
C GLY A 231 14.14 14.05 -17.74
N ARG A 232 15.24 13.87 -18.48
CA ARG A 232 15.87 12.57 -18.79
C ARG A 232 16.89 12.09 -17.78
N GLN A 233 17.10 12.82 -16.67
CA GLN A 233 17.99 12.33 -15.62
C GLN A 233 17.22 11.33 -14.72
N PRO A 234 17.80 10.16 -14.36
CA PRO A 234 17.16 9.22 -13.44
C PRO A 234 16.84 9.80 -12.05
N GLY A 235 17.50 10.89 -11.66
CA GLY A 235 17.24 11.63 -10.42
C GLY A 235 16.03 12.58 -10.49
N SER A 236 15.50 12.85 -11.69
CA SER A 236 14.32 13.70 -11.88
C SER A 236 13.09 13.04 -11.29
N THR A 237 12.23 13.84 -10.65
CA THR A 237 11.01 13.34 -10.02
C THR A 237 10.01 12.88 -11.09
N VAL A 238 9.92 13.63 -12.19
CA VAL A 238 9.21 13.23 -13.40
C VAL A 238 10.26 12.81 -14.43
N TYR A 239 10.55 11.51 -14.42
CA TYR A 239 11.55 10.93 -15.32
C TYR A 239 10.94 10.53 -16.66
N VAL A 240 11.47 11.10 -17.73
CA VAL A 240 11.14 10.75 -19.12
C VAL A 240 11.92 9.48 -19.47
N LYS A 241 11.20 8.35 -19.54
CA LYS A 241 11.79 7.00 -19.69
C LYS A 241 12.12 6.61 -21.14
N TRP A 242 11.56 7.33 -22.11
CA TRP A 242 11.74 7.05 -23.53
C TRP A 242 12.84 7.94 -24.12
N GLU A 243 13.33 7.52 -25.28
CA GLU A 243 14.33 8.27 -26.04
C GLU A 243 13.69 9.49 -26.68
N ASP A 244 14.11 10.68 -26.22
CA ASP A 244 13.76 11.97 -26.81
C ASP A 244 14.96 12.91 -26.68
N GLU A 245 15.72 13.08 -27.76
CA GLU A 245 16.96 13.88 -27.77
C GLU A 245 16.75 15.36 -27.42
N HIS A 246 15.52 15.86 -27.57
CA HIS A 246 15.17 17.24 -27.30
C HIS A 246 14.79 17.50 -25.84
N VAL A 247 14.68 16.46 -25.01
CA VAL A 247 14.45 16.59 -23.58
C VAL A 247 15.78 16.58 -22.85
N ALA A 248 16.05 17.62 -22.08
CA ALA A 248 17.29 17.74 -21.33
C ALA A 248 17.28 16.87 -20.04
N PRO A 249 18.46 16.63 -19.42
CA PRO A 249 18.53 15.90 -18.15
C PRO A 249 17.60 16.48 -17.07
N GLN A 250 17.60 17.82 -16.95
CA GLN A 250 16.64 18.61 -16.16
C GLN A 250 16.09 19.70 -17.08
N HIS A 251 14.89 19.51 -17.60
CA HIS A 251 14.32 20.35 -18.65
C HIS A 251 13.37 21.42 -18.10
N ALA A 252 12.59 21.05 -17.09
CA ALA A 252 11.67 21.98 -16.42
C ALA A 252 11.57 21.64 -14.94
N LYS A 253 11.15 22.63 -14.17
CA LYS A 253 10.99 22.55 -12.72
C LYS A 253 9.59 23.00 -12.33
N LEU A 254 8.95 22.24 -11.44
CA LEU A 254 7.68 22.63 -10.83
C LEU A 254 7.89 23.03 -9.37
N SER A 255 7.17 24.07 -8.96
CA SER A 255 7.13 24.55 -7.59
C SER A 255 5.71 24.89 -7.19
N TYR A 256 5.41 24.79 -5.90
CA TYR A 256 4.09 25.11 -5.36
C TYR A 256 4.21 26.27 -4.38
N VAL A 257 3.55 27.39 -4.70
CA VAL A 257 3.61 28.61 -3.90
C VAL A 257 2.19 29.14 -3.73
N SER A 258 1.77 29.35 -2.48
CA SER A 258 0.51 30.00 -2.13
C SER A 258 -0.73 29.40 -2.83
N GLY A 259 -0.80 28.07 -2.94
CA GLY A 259 -1.96 27.41 -3.56
C GLY A 259 -1.85 27.20 -5.07
N VAL A 260 -0.81 27.72 -5.73
CA VAL A 260 -0.65 27.69 -7.19
C VAL A 260 0.60 26.90 -7.57
N VAL A 261 0.49 26.05 -8.59
CA VAL A 261 1.62 25.34 -9.18
C VAL A 261 2.24 26.22 -10.26
N TYR A 262 3.55 26.41 -10.19
CA TYR A 262 4.33 27.14 -11.16
C TYR A 262 5.28 26.19 -11.88
N ILE A 263 5.41 26.39 -13.18
CA ILE A 263 6.48 25.80 -13.99
C ILE A 263 7.54 26.85 -14.29
N GLU A 264 8.79 26.43 -14.21
CA GLU A 264 9.98 27.19 -14.58
C GLU A 264 10.71 26.37 -15.66
N ALA A 265 10.82 26.95 -16.85
CA ALA A 265 11.53 26.33 -17.97
C ALA A 265 13.04 26.49 -17.73
N LEU A 266 13.77 25.38 -17.61
CA LEU A 266 15.24 25.39 -17.60
C LEU A 266 15.79 25.34 -19.03
N GLU A 267 15.03 24.69 -19.91
CA GLU A 267 15.28 24.54 -21.34
C GLU A 267 14.02 24.86 -22.14
N GLU A 268 14.10 24.81 -23.47
CA GLU A 268 13.00 25.18 -24.38
C GLU A 268 11.71 24.40 -24.09
N THR A 269 10.80 25.00 -23.31
CA THR A 269 9.51 24.39 -22.93
C THR A 269 8.36 25.20 -23.52
N LEU A 270 7.32 24.52 -23.99
CA LEU A 270 6.12 25.16 -24.53
C LEU A 270 4.91 24.84 -23.64
N ILE A 271 4.02 25.83 -23.45
CA ILE A 271 2.66 25.62 -22.96
C ILE A 271 1.69 26.07 -24.04
N HIS A 272 0.76 25.19 -24.45
CA HIS A 272 -0.21 25.51 -25.50
C HIS A 272 0.46 26.07 -26.77
N ASN A 273 1.58 25.46 -27.20
CA ASN A 273 2.43 25.89 -28.31
C ASN A 273 3.07 27.29 -28.16
N LYS A 274 3.02 27.91 -26.97
CA LYS A 274 3.73 29.15 -26.68
C LYS A 274 5.00 28.84 -25.90
N MET A 275 6.13 29.34 -26.39
CA MET A 275 7.41 29.17 -25.72
C MET A 275 7.43 29.93 -24.39
N LEU A 276 7.88 29.25 -23.35
CA LEU A 276 8.09 29.87 -22.05
C LEU A 276 9.46 30.59 -22.01
N PRO A 277 9.54 31.79 -21.43
CA PRO A 277 10.81 32.40 -21.08
C PRO A 277 11.57 31.54 -20.06
N ILE A 278 12.84 31.27 -20.36
CA ILE A 278 13.75 30.46 -19.52
C ILE A 278 13.94 31.15 -18.16
N GLY A 279 13.93 30.36 -17.08
CA GLY A 279 14.13 30.80 -15.70
C GLY A 279 12.97 31.61 -15.10
N LYS A 280 11.88 31.82 -15.84
CA LYS A 280 10.71 32.54 -15.33
C LYS A 280 9.63 31.57 -14.86
N LYS A 281 9.14 31.80 -13.64
CA LYS A 281 8.00 31.07 -13.08
C LYS A 281 6.70 31.50 -13.76
N ILE A 282 5.96 30.53 -14.27
CA ILE A 282 4.67 30.72 -14.92
C ILE A 282 3.66 29.83 -14.22
N ALA A 283 2.53 30.42 -13.81
CA ALA A 283 1.46 29.67 -13.15
C ALA A 283 0.81 28.71 -14.14
N LEU A 284 0.72 27.44 -13.77
CA LEU A 284 -0.02 26.43 -14.51
C LEU A 284 -1.52 26.53 -14.17
N ARG A 285 -2.34 26.19 -15.16
CA ARG A 285 -3.80 26.10 -15.06
C ARG A 285 -4.26 24.72 -15.50
N ASP A 286 -5.34 24.24 -14.91
CA ASP A 286 -5.96 22.97 -15.31
C ASP A 286 -6.11 22.88 -16.84
N GLY A 287 -5.62 21.79 -17.41
CA GLY A 287 -5.63 21.54 -18.84
C GLY A 287 -4.41 22.02 -19.61
N ASP A 288 -3.46 22.72 -18.97
CA ASP A 288 -2.25 23.21 -19.65
C ASP A 288 -1.46 22.08 -20.31
N MET A 289 -1.27 22.20 -21.62
CA MET A 289 -0.46 21.27 -22.42
C MET A 289 0.99 21.69 -22.43
N ILE A 290 1.84 20.95 -21.73
CA ILE A 290 3.29 21.14 -21.62
C ILE A 290 3.99 20.28 -22.66
N GLN A 291 4.90 20.88 -23.45
CA GLN A 291 5.77 20.18 -24.38
C GLN A 291 7.23 20.49 -24.06
N LEU A 292 8.06 19.44 -23.89
CA LEU A 292 9.45 19.55 -23.45
C LEU A 292 10.42 19.69 -24.63
N GLY A 293 10.31 20.78 -25.39
CA GLY A 293 11.09 21.03 -26.60
C GLY A 293 10.19 21.17 -27.82
N ARG A 294 10.47 22.13 -28.70
CA ARG A 294 9.64 22.36 -29.91
C ARG A 294 9.61 21.15 -30.85
N PHE A 295 10.71 20.42 -30.93
CA PHE A 295 10.85 19.19 -31.73
C PHE A 295 10.67 17.92 -30.90
N SER A 296 10.41 18.05 -29.60
CA SER A 296 10.14 16.91 -28.72
C SER A 296 8.74 16.35 -28.99
N ASN A 297 8.65 15.02 -28.96
CA ASN A 297 7.38 14.31 -28.97
C ASN A 297 6.80 14.13 -27.56
N THR A 298 7.51 14.59 -26.53
CA THR A 298 7.09 14.50 -25.13
C THR A 298 6.08 15.60 -24.80
N ARG A 299 4.82 15.20 -24.64
CA ARG A 299 3.73 16.09 -24.25
C ARG A 299 3.05 15.60 -22.98
N MET A 300 2.81 16.52 -22.06
CA MET A 300 2.14 16.27 -20.80
C MET A 300 1.00 17.25 -20.63
N LYS A 301 -0.11 16.81 -20.03
CA LYS A 301 -1.21 17.68 -19.63
C LYS A 301 -1.17 17.86 -18.12
N TYR A 302 -1.14 19.11 -17.66
CA TYR A 302 -1.33 19.40 -16.26
C TYR A 302 -2.82 19.33 -15.92
N VAL A 303 -3.15 18.60 -14.86
CA VAL A 303 -4.52 18.41 -14.38
C VAL A 303 -4.58 18.87 -12.93
N GLU A 304 -5.46 19.83 -12.66
CA GLU A 304 -5.75 20.33 -11.32
C GLU A 304 -7.16 19.90 -10.89
N ARG A 305 -7.27 18.91 -10.01
CA ARG A 305 -8.55 18.45 -9.45
C ARG A 305 -8.88 19.26 -8.21
N ARG A 306 -9.42 20.48 -8.37
CA ARG A 306 -9.98 21.22 -7.22
C ARG A 306 -11.21 20.49 -6.70
N LYS A 307 -11.25 20.22 -5.39
CA LYS A 307 -12.52 19.96 -4.70
C LYS A 307 -13.32 21.25 -4.71
N SER A 308 -14.42 21.28 -5.47
CA SER A 308 -15.53 22.20 -5.20
C SER A 308 -16.23 21.79 -3.92
#